data_AF-A0A5J9TS03-F1
#
_entry.id   AF-A0A5J9TS03-F1
#
_cell.length_a   1.000
_cell.length_b   1.000
_cell.length_c   1.000
_cell.angle_alpha   90.00
_cell.angle_beta   90.00
_cell.angle_gamma   90.00
#
_symmetry.space_group_name_H-M   'P 1'
#
loop_
_entity.id
_entity.type
_entity.pdbx_description
1 polymer ?
#
loop_
_entity_poly.entity_id
_entity_poly.type
_entity_poly.pdbx_seq_one_letter_code
_entity_poly.pdbx_strand_id
1 'polypeptide(L)'
;VASRKRAEAAGQLAEASAAQADVERKRKVAAEASLADLANEAIALCSKNTDLEGKLSESQALVEQLSRLRLDLVSSCARVGMKMTGEASEPAQQVLDLPNHVRALEEESMGTGIRLTLTIFRSHFDAAAEVVRMSEGFAEGNSPATLVALEEEVRPSAERLLEEYKQEFLPCRAALTREEEGGD
;
A
#
# COMPACT_ATOMS: atom_id res chain seq x y z
N VAL A 1 -40.68 -82.37 -39.37
CA VAL A 1 -40.02 -82.16 -38.06
C VAL A 1 -38.91 -81.10 -38.11
N ALA A 2 -37.99 -81.12 -39.08
CA ALA A 2 -36.89 -80.14 -39.17
C ALA A 2 -37.34 -78.67 -39.34
N SER A 3 -38.39 -78.40 -40.13
CA SER A 3 -38.90 -77.03 -40.34
C SER A 3 -39.49 -76.40 -39.07
N ARG A 4 -40.23 -77.18 -38.27
CA ARG A 4 -40.82 -76.73 -37.00
C ARG A 4 -39.75 -76.39 -35.95
N LYS A 5 -38.71 -77.21 -35.83
CA LYS A 5 -37.56 -76.94 -34.94
C LYS A 5 -36.80 -75.67 -35.35
N ARG A 6 -36.66 -75.41 -36.65
CA ARG A 6 -36.04 -74.16 -37.14
C ARG A 6 -36.89 -72.93 -36.84
N ALA A 7 -38.21 -73.02 -37.01
CA ALA A 7 -39.12 -71.92 -36.68
C ALA A 7 -39.10 -71.60 -35.18
N GLU A 8 -39.06 -72.63 -34.33
CA GLU A 8 -38.98 -72.48 -32.87
C GLU A 8 -37.63 -71.88 -32.43
N ALA A 9 -36.51 -72.34 -33.00
CA ALA A 9 -35.20 -71.75 -32.77
C ALA A 9 -35.13 -70.29 -33.26
N ALA A 10 -35.74 -69.97 -34.40
CA ALA A 10 -35.81 -68.59 -34.90
C ALA A 10 -36.67 -67.70 -33.99
N GLY A 11 -37.78 -68.21 -33.45
CA GLY A 11 -38.61 -67.51 -32.46
C GLY A 11 -37.85 -67.21 -31.17
N GLN A 12 -37.16 -68.20 -30.62
CA GLN A 12 -36.33 -68.04 -29.42
C GLN A 12 -35.19 -67.04 -29.64
N LEU A 13 -34.58 -67.03 -30.83
CA LEU A 13 -33.51 -66.11 -31.17
C LEU A 13 -34.03 -64.68 -31.36
N ALA A 14 -35.23 -64.52 -31.93
CA ALA A 14 -35.91 -63.22 -32.04
C ALA A 14 -36.29 -62.66 -30.66
N GLU A 15 -36.81 -63.51 -29.75
CA GLU A 15 -37.13 -63.12 -28.37
C GLU A 15 -35.88 -62.73 -27.58
N ALA A 16 -34.80 -63.51 -27.68
CA ALA A 16 -33.52 -63.18 -27.06
C ALA A 16 -32.94 -61.86 -27.60
N SER A 17 -33.03 -61.63 -28.91
CA SER A 17 -32.60 -60.37 -29.53
C SER A 17 -33.44 -59.18 -29.07
N ALA A 18 -34.75 -59.34 -28.92
CA ALA A 18 -35.64 -58.29 -28.43
C ALA A 18 -35.36 -57.96 -26.95
N ALA A 19 -35.12 -58.98 -26.12
CA ALA A 19 -34.75 -58.81 -24.72
C ALA A 19 -33.39 -58.09 -24.57
N GLN A 20 -32.41 -58.44 -25.41
CA GLN A 20 -31.11 -57.75 -25.42
C GLN A 20 -31.25 -56.28 -25.82
N ALA A 21 -32.04 -55.98 -26.85
CA ALA A 21 -32.29 -54.59 -27.28
C ALA A 21 -32.98 -53.75 -26.20
N ASP A 22 -33.90 -54.33 -25.42
CA ASP A 22 -34.54 -53.66 -24.29
C ASP A 22 -33.55 -53.35 -23.15
N VAL A 23 -32.65 -54.29 -22.82
CA VAL A 23 -31.59 -54.09 -21.82
C VAL A 23 -30.62 -52.99 -22.26
N GLU A 24 -30.19 -53.00 -23.53
CA GLU A 24 -29.32 -51.96 -24.08
C GLU A 24 -30.00 -50.59 -24.06
N ARG A 25 -31.30 -50.51 -24.42
CA ARG A 25 -32.07 -49.28 -24.33
C ARG A 25 -32.15 -48.75 -22.90
N LYS A 26 -32.43 -49.60 -21.91
CA LYS A 26 -32.47 -49.22 -20.49
C LYS A 26 -31.13 -48.72 -19.99
N ARG A 27 -30.03 -49.39 -20.36
CA ARG A 27 -28.67 -48.94 -20.04
C ARG A 27 -28.34 -47.59 -20.66
N LYS A 28 -28.75 -47.38 -21.93
CA LYS A 28 -28.55 -46.10 -22.61
C LYS A 28 -29.29 -44.97 -21.92
N VAL A 29 -30.57 -45.17 -21.58
CA VAL A 29 -31.36 -44.17 -20.84
C VAL A 29 -30.75 -43.87 -19.47
N ALA A 30 -30.28 -44.88 -18.73
CA ALA A 30 -29.62 -44.68 -17.45
C ALA A 30 -28.28 -43.92 -17.59
N ALA A 31 -27.51 -44.21 -18.64
CA ALA A 31 -26.27 -43.51 -18.93
C ALA A 31 -26.52 -42.04 -19.33
N GLU A 32 -27.54 -41.78 -20.14
CA GLU A 32 -27.95 -40.43 -20.53
C GLU A 32 -28.40 -39.61 -19.31
N ALA A 33 -29.16 -40.21 -18.39
CA ALA A 33 -29.56 -39.56 -17.14
C ALA A 33 -28.33 -39.23 -16.26
N SER A 34 -27.42 -40.19 -16.08
CA SER A 34 -26.19 -39.97 -15.30
C SER A 34 -25.28 -38.90 -15.93
N LEU A 35 -25.22 -38.82 -17.25
CA LEU A 35 -24.47 -37.76 -17.95
C LEU A 35 -25.12 -36.38 -17.74
N ALA A 36 -26.46 -36.30 -17.74
CA ALA A 36 -27.16 -35.05 -17.46
C ALA A 36 -26.92 -34.58 -16.02
N ASP A 37 -26.94 -35.49 -15.04
CA ASP A 37 -26.65 -35.17 -13.64
C ASP A 37 -25.21 -34.65 -13.47
N LEU A 38 -24.23 -35.34 -14.06
CA LEU A 38 -22.83 -34.91 -14.05
C LEU A 38 -22.63 -33.55 -14.73
N ALA A 39 -23.34 -33.29 -15.84
CA ALA A 39 -23.28 -32.00 -16.51
C ALA A 39 -23.82 -30.87 -15.62
N ASN A 40 -24.93 -31.10 -14.91
CA ASN A 40 -25.49 -30.13 -13.98
C ASN A 40 -24.54 -29.87 -12.79
N GLU A 41 -23.91 -30.91 -12.26
CA GLU A 41 -22.91 -30.78 -11.19
C GLU A 41 -21.68 -29.99 -11.67
N ALA A 42 -21.19 -30.26 -12.88
CA ALA A 42 -20.09 -29.50 -13.47
C ALA A 42 -20.43 -28.01 -13.65
N ILE A 43 -21.65 -27.69 -14.09
CA ILE A 43 -22.12 -26.30 -14.19
C ILE A 43 -22.15 -25.63 -12.80
N ALA A 44 -22.68 -26.32 -11.80
CA ALA A 44 -22.74 -25.81 -10.43
C ALA A 44 -21.35 -25.58 -9.83
N LEU A 45 -20.41 -26.49 -10.06
CA LEU A 45 -19.02 -26.36 -9.62
C LEU A 45 -18.30 -25.21 -10.33
N CYS A 46 -18.50 -25.04 -11.64
CA CYS A 46 -17.95 -23.91 -12.38
C CYS A 46 -18.48 -22.57 -11.84
N SER A 47 -19.79 -22.46 -11.60
CA SER A 47 -20.38 -21.26 -11.02
C SER A 47 -19.81 -20.96 -9.63
N LYS A 48 -19.68 -21.97 -8.77
CA LYS A 48 -19.06 -21.83 -7.45
C LYS A 48 -17.60 -21.40 -7.54
N ASN A 49 -16.85 -21.94 -8.49
CA ASN A 49 -15.45 -21.56 -8.68
C ASN A 49 -15.33 -20.08 -9.07
N THR A 50 -16.17 -19.61 -10.01
CA THR A 50 -16.18 -18.19 -10.39
C THR A 50 -16.53 -17.25 -9.24
N ASP A 51 -17.46 -17.64 -8.35
CA ASP A 51 -17.80 -16.87 -7.14
C ASP A 51 -16.61 -16.81 -6.15
N LEU A 52 -15.92 -17.93 -5.96
CA LEU A 52 -14.75 -17.99 -5.08
C LEU A 52 -13.56 -17.19 -5.63
N GLU A 53 -13.33 -17.22 -6.94
CA GLU A 53 -12.32 -16.39 -7.60
C GLU A 53 -12.62 -14.89 -7.44
N GLY A 54 -13.90 -14.51 -7.53
CA GLY A 54 -14.35 -13.14 -7.24
C GLY A 54 -14.04 -12.72 -5.80
N LYS A 55 -14.46 -13.53 -4.82
CA LYS A 55 -14.19 -13.28 -3.40
C LYS A 55 -12.70 -13.24 -3.06
N LEU A 56 -11.89 -14.09 -3.70
CA LEU A 56 -10.44 -14.07 -3.54
C LEU A 56 -9.85 -12.76 -4.04
N SER A 57 -10.29 -12.28 -5.20
CA SER A 57 -9.85 -11.01 -5.78
C SER A 57 -10.23 -9.82 -4.89
N GLU A 58 -11.46 -9.80 -4.35
CA GLU A 58 -11.91 -8.78 -3.39
C GLU A 58 -11.07 -8.81 -2.10
N SER A 59 -10.82 -9.99 -1.55
CA SER A 59 -10.00 -10.15 -0.35
C SER A 59 -8.56 -9.69 -0.58
N GLN A 60 -7.97 -10.02 -1.73
CA GLN A 60 -6.63 -9.55 -2.11
C GLN A 60 -6.58 -8.02 -2.20
N ALA A 61 -7.57 -7.39 -2.84
CA ALA A 61 -7.66 -5.94 -2.92
C ALA A 61 -7.75 -5.28 -1.54
N LEU A 62 -8.53 -5.85 -0.61
CA LEU A 62 -8.61 -5.38 0.77
C LEU A 62 -7.28 -5.53 1.54
N VAL A 63 -6.59 -6.66 1.37
CA VAL A 63 -5.27 -6.88 1.98
C VAL A 63 -4.25 -5.87 1.46
N GLU A 64 -4.26 -5.57 0.17
CA GLU A 64 -3.41 -4.52 -0.41
C GLU A 64 -3.72 -3.14 0.17
N GLN A 65 -5.00 -2.78 0.29
CA GLN A 65 -5.42 -1.51 0.90
C GLN A 65 -4.97 -1.41 2.36
N LEU A 66 -5.18 -2.46 3.16
CA LEU A 66 -4.75 -2.50 4.56
C LEU A 66 -3.22 -2.41 4.67
N SER A 67 -2.49 -3.04 3.75
CA SER A 67 -1.02 -2.96 3.71
C SER A 67 -0.54 -1.54 3.42
N ARG A 68 -1.21 -0.82 2.51
CA ARG A 68 -0.93 0.60 2.23
C ARG A 68 -1.24 1.48 3.43
N LEU A 69 -2.42 1.35 4.03
CA LEU A 69 -2.81 2.11 5.22
C LEU A 69 -1.87 1.85 6.39
N ARG A 70 -1.41 0.61 6.58
CA ARG A 70 -0.40 0.28 7.60
C ARG A 70 0.91 1.00 7.32
N LEU A 71 1.38 1.01 6.07
CA LEU A 71 2.62 1.71 5.70
C LEU A 71 2.49 3.23 5.91
N ASP A 72 1.36 3.81 5.52
CA ASP A 72 1.07 5.23 5.71
C ASP A 72 1.04 5.60 7.20
N LEU A 73 0.43 4.76 8.03
CA LEU A 73 0.41 4.95 9.49
C LEU A 73 1.82 4.89 10.08
N VAL A 74 2.62 3.88 9.70
CA VAL A 74 4.01 3.76 10.18
C VAL A 74 4.84 4.97 9.77
N SER A 75 4.69 5.44 8.53
CA SER A 75 5.36 6.64 8.01
C SER A 75 4.94 7.90 8.78
N SER A 76 3.64 8.08 9.00
CA SER A 76 3.09 9.20 9.77
C SER A 76 3.61 9.22 11.21
N CYS A 77 3.60 8.07 11.88
CA CYS A 77 4.16 7.91 13.23
C CYS A 77 5.66 8.23 13.26
N ALA A 78 6.43 7.74 12.30
CA ALA A 78 7.86 8.03 12.22
C ALA A 78 8.13 9.53 12.05
N ARG A 79 7.31 10.24 11.27
CA ARG A 79 7.43 11.71 11.10
C ARG A 79 7.27 12.45 12.42
N VAL A 80 6.38 12.00 13.29
CA VAL A 80 6.18 12.60 14.64
C VAL A 80 7.11 11.99 15.70
N GLY A 81 8.08 11.15 15.31
CA GLY A 81 9.08 10.59 16.22
C GLY A 81 8.62 9.36 16.98
N MET A 82 7.41 8.86 16.68
CA MET A 82 6.88 7.65 17.28
C MET A 82 7.42 6.42 16.57
N LYS A 83 8.01 5.50 17.34
CA LYS A 83 8.53 4.23 16.82
C LYS A 83 7.45 3.17 16.93
N MET A 84 6.86 2.79 15.80
CA MET A 84 5.96 1.62 15.73
C MET A 84 6.78 0.32 15.62
N THR A 85 7.70 0.10 16.56
CA THR A 85 8.40 -1.18 16.67
C THR A 85 7.44 -2.19 17.29
N GLY A 86 7.41 -3.43 16.78
CA GLY A 86 6.59 -4.50 17.37
C GLY A 86 7.01 -4.89 18.79
N GLU A 87 8.14 -4.36 19.26
CA GLU A 87 8.51 -4.34 20.66
C GLU A 87 7.79 -3.18 21.34
N ALA A 88 7.10 -3.47 22.43
CA ALA A 88 6.47 -2.50 23.30
C ALA A 88 7.51 -1.60 23.98
N SER A 89 8.23 -0.78 23.22
CA SER A 89 8.82 0.44 23.76
C SER A 89 7.66 1.22 24.36
N GLU A 90 7.64 1.34 25.68
CA GLU A 90 6.49 1.85 26.42
C GLU A 90 6.04 3.18 25.81
N PRO A 91 4.75 3.35 25.46
CA PRO A 91 4.25 4.61 24.92
C PRO A 91 4.58 5.79 25.84
N ALA A 92 4.76 5.55 27.15
CA ALA A 92 5.27 6.51 28.11
C ALA A 92 6.66 7.07 27.73
N GLN A 93 7.62 6.21 27.37
CA GLN A 93 8.96 6.66 26.97
C GLN A 93 8.92 7.45 25.66
N GLN A 94 8.11 7.01 24.69
CA GLN A 94 7.96 7.76 23.43
C GLN A 94 7.33 9.14 23.64
N VAL A 95 6.38 9.27 24.57
CA VAL A 95 5.79 10.56 24.94
C VAL A 95 6.82 11.46 25.63
N LEU A 96 7.72 10.89 26.44
CA LEU A 96 8.82 11.64 27.05
C LEU A 96 9.86 12.12 26.03
N ASP A 97 10.07 11.35 24.95
CA ASP A 97 11.01 11.71 23.88
C ASP A 97 10.41 12.67 22.83
N LEU A 98 9.08 12.79 22.77
CA LEU A 98 8.37 13.62 21.79
C LEU A 98 8.82 15.09 21.78
N PRO A 99 9.04 15.78 22.91
CA PRO A 99 9.55 17.16 22.91
C PRO A 99 10.94 17.28 22.25
N ASN A 100 11.82 16.30 22.44
CA ASN A 100 13.15 16.30 21.81
C ASN A 100 13.03 16.10 20.30
N HIS A 101 12.13 15.22 19.85
CA HIS A 101 11.87 15.01 18.42
C HIS A 101 11.26 16.25 17.76
N VAL A 102 10.28 16.89 18.42
CA VAL A 102 9.70 18.14 17.93
C VAL A 102 10.76 19.24 17.83
N ARG A 103 11.66 19.35 18.82
CA ARG A 103 12.78 20.29 18.78
C ARG A 103 13.71 20.03 17.59
N ALA A 104 14.02 18.77 17.30
CA ALA A 104 14.84 18.42 16.13
C ALA A 104 14.15 18.80 14.80
N LEU A 105 12.84 18.57 14.68
CA LEU A 105 12.06 18.99 13.50
C LEU A 105 11.99 20.51 13.36
N GLU A 106 11.85 21.24 14.46
CA GLU A 106 11.85 22.71 14.49
C GLU A 106 13.22 23.24 14.03
N GLU A 107 14.33 22.68 14.55
CA GLU A 107 15.70 23.00 14.13
C GLU A 107 15.93 22.68 12.63
N GLU A 108 15.47 21.52 12.16
CA GLU A 108 15.58 21.12 10.74
C GLU A 108 14.78 22.04 9.82
N SER A 109 13.56 22.39 10.21
CA SER A 109 12.66 23.29 9.46
C SER A 109 13.27 24.69 9.35
N MET A 110 13.75 25.24 10.47
CA MET A 110 14.44 26.53 10.50
C MET A 110 15.70 26.50 9.64
N GLY A 111 16.54 25.47 9.78
CA GLY A 111 17.74 25.30 8.97
C GLY A 111 17.44 25.18 7.48
N THR A 112 16.37 24.48 7.10
CA THR A 112 15.91 24.37 5.72
C THR A 112 15.42 25.71 5.18
N GLY A 113 14.63 26.45 5.97
CA GLY A 113 14.17 27.79 5.61
C GLY A 113 15.34 28.75 5.36
N ILE A 114 16.30 28.82 6.29
CA ILE A 114 17.51 29.64 6.15
C ILE A 114 18.28 29.27 4.89
N ARG A 115 18.56 27.97 4.67
CA ARG A 115 19.25 27.50 3.47
C ARG A 115 18.53 27.91 2.20
N LEU A 116 17.23 27.63 2.09
CA LEU A 116 16.43 27.95 0.91
C LEU A 116 16.42 29.45 0.63
N THR A 117 16.25 30.27 1.67
CA THR A 117 16.31 31.73 1.56
C THR A 117 17.67 32.19 1.02
N LEU A 118 18.78 31.70 1.58
CA LEU A 118 20.12 32.07 1.12
C LEU A 118 20.40 31.58 -0.31
N THR A 119 19.97 30.36 -0.66
CA THR A 119 20.07 29.83 -2.03
C THR A 119 19.32 30.71 -3.01
N ILE A 120 18.07 31.10 -2.69
CA ILE A 120 17.29 32.01 -3.54
C ILE A 120 18.00 33.36 -3.68
N PHE A 121 18.51 33.94 -2.59
CA PHE A 121 19.25 35.19 -2.67
C PHE A 121 20.48 35.06 -3.58
N ARG A 122 21.31 34.02 -3.39
CA ARG A 122 22.50 33.81 -4.23
C ARG A 122 22.18 33.47 -5.68
N SER A 123 21.05 32.82 -5.93
CA SER A 123 20.63 32.45 -7.29
C SER A 123 20.17 33.65 -8.11
N HIS A 124 19.78 34.76 -7.46
CA HIS A 124 19.29 35.98 -8.11
C HIS A 124 20.29 37.14 -8.03
N PHE A 125 21.17 37.12 -7.03
CA PHE A 125 22.11 38.20 -6.75
C PHE A 125 23.52 37.63 -6.67
N ASP A 126 24.23 37.67 -7.80
CA ASP A 126 25.68 37.47 -7.85
C ASP A 126 26.38 38.57 -7.00
N ALA A 127 27.57 38.30 -6.48
CA ALA A 127 28.37 39.24 -5.69
C ALA A 127 28.70 40.55 -6.46
N ALA A 128 28.52 40.56 -7.78
CA ALA A 128 28.66 41.73 -8.66
C ALA A 128 27.33 42.46 -8.97
N ALA A 129 26.21 42.11 -8.34
CA ALA A 129 24.90 42.69 -8.63
C ALA A 129 24.68 44.04 -7.93
N GLU A 130 24.82 45.14 -8.68
CA GLU A 130 24.35 46.46 -8.29
C GLU A 130 22.85 46.46 -7.97
N VAL A 131 22.47 47.25 -6.94
CA VAL A 131 21.09 47.46 -6.44
C VAL A 131 20.08 47.78 -7.55
N VAL A 132 20.54 48.35 -8.68
CA VAL A 132 19.69 48.66 -9.85
C VAL A 132 19.07 47.39 -10.47
N ARG A 133 19.83 46.29 -10.54
CA ARG A 133 19.34 45.00 -11.07
C ARG A 133 18.32 44.32 -10.14
N MET A 134 18.23 44.73 -8.87
CA MET A 134 17.18 44.26 -7.96
C MET A 134 15.77 44.69 -8.38
N SER A 135 15.66 45.74 -9.21
CA SER A 135 14.38 46.31 -9.65
C SER A 135 13.86 45.75 -10.99
N GLU A 136 14.70 45.04 -11.76
CA GLU A 136 14.35 44.59 -13.12
C GLU A 136 13.59 43.27 -13.16
N GLY A 137 13.48 42.56 -12.04
CA GLY A 137 12.65 41.38 -11.90
C GLY A 137 13.27 40.09 -12.48
N PHE A 138 13.06 39.02 -11.72
CA PHE A 138 13.14 37.58 -12.08
C PHE A 138 14.14 37.18 -13.18
N ALA A 139 15.29 36.63 -12.75
CA ALA A 139 16.23 35.94 -13.62
C ALA A 139 15.65 34.58 -14.10
N GLU A 140 16.00 34.19 -15.33
CA GLU A 140 15.67 32.88 -15.90
C GLU A 140 16.13 31.74 -14.97
N GLY A 141 15.29 30.72 -14.80
CA GLY A 141 15.45 29.69 -13.78
C GLY A 141 16.82 29.00 -13.83
N ASN A 142 17.54 29.01 -12.71
CA ASN A 142 18.81 28.30 -12.57
C ASN A 142 18.64 26.80 -12.87
N SER A 143 19.62 26.20 -13.53
CA SER A 143 19.62 24.76 -13.78
C SER A 143 19.64 23.98 -12.45
N PRO A 144 19.11 22.75 -12.39
CA PRO A 144 19.16 21.93 -11.17
C PRO A 144 20.59 21.76 -10.63
N ALA A 145 21.58 21.60 -11.50
CA ALA A 145 22.99 21.49 -11.10
C ALA A 145 23.53 22.78 -10.46
N THR A 146 23.10 23.93 -10.98
CA THR A 146 23.44 25.25 -10.41
C THR A 146 22.82 25.45 -9.04
N LEU A 147 21.56 25.02 -8.85
CA LEU A 147 20.89 25.11 -7.54
C LEU A 147 21.59 24.25 -6.49
N VAL A 148 22.00 23.03 -6.84
CA VAL A 148 22.79 22.17 -5.93
C VAL A 148 24.11 22.85 -5.56
N ALA A 149 24.84 23.41 -6.53
CA ALA A 149 26.10 24.11 -6.25
C ALA A 149 25.91 25.32 -5.33
N LEU A 150 24.82 26.08 -5.51
CA LEU A 150 24.46 27.21 -4.65
C LEU A 150 24.08 26.75 -3.23
N GLU A 151 23.32 25.67 -3.09
CA GLU A 151 22.99 25.08 -1.80
C GLU A 151 24.25 24.65 -1.02
N GLU A 152 25.22 24.05 -1.71
CA GLU A 152 26.53 23.71 -1.14
C GLU A 152 27.32 24.96 -0.71
N GLU A 153 27.32 26.01 -1.54
CA GLU A 153 28.02 27.28 -1.24
C GLU A 153 27.44 27.97 0.00
N VAL A 154 26.11 28.02 0.14
CA VAL A 154 25.47 28.72 1.25
C VAL A 154 25.43 27.91 2.54
N ARG A 155 25.63 26.58 2.47
CA ARG A 155 25.53 25.67 3.64
C ARG A 155 26.30 26.16 4.87
N PRO A 156 27.59 26.54 4.80
CA PRO A 156 28.33 26.97 5.99
C PRO A 156 27.77 28.26 6.61
N SER A 157 27.21 29.15 5.79
CA SER A 157 26.58 30.38 6.27
C SER A 157 25.23 30.07 6.93
N ALA A 158 24.45 29.17 6.33
CA ALA A 158 23.17 28.74 6.86
C ALA A 158 23.30 28.01 8.21
N GLU A 159 24.28 27.11 8.33
CA GLU A 159 24.58 26.40 9.59
C GLU A 159 24.97 27.36 10.70
N ARG A 160 25.83 28.35 10.40
CA ARG A 160 26.23 29.38 11.36
C ARG A 160 25.03 30.20 11.84
N LEU A 161 24.18 30.62 10.90
CA LEU A 161 22.99 31.41 11.19
C LEU A 161 21.95 30.62 12.00
N LEU A 162 21.82 29.32 11.72
CA LEU A 162 21.00 28.42 12.52
C LEU A 162 21.51 28.34 13.96
N GLU A 163 22.82 28.14 14.17
CA GLU A 163 23.39 28.10 15.51
C GLU A 163 23.21 29.41 16.28
N GLU A 164 23.30 30.55 15.60
CA GLU A 164 23.10 31.88 16.18
C GLU A 164 21.65 32.10 16.62
N TYR A 165 20.68 31.72 15.78
CA TYR A 165 19.27 32.08 16.00
C TYR A 165 18.39 30.98 16.58
N LYS A 166 18.84 29.72 16.61
CA LYS A 166 17.99 28.60 17.08
C LYS A 166 17.51 28.79 18.52
N GLN A 167 18.30 29.44 19.39
CA GLN A 167 17.89 29.68 20.78
C GLN A 167 16.95 30.89 20.92
N GLU A 168 16.98 31.82 19.98
CA GLU A 168 16.16 33.03 20.00
C GLU A 168 14.76 32.76 19.43
N PHE A 169 14.67 31.97 18.35
CA PHE A 169 13.43 31.77 17.61
C PHE A 169 12.74 30.43 17.88
N LEU A 170 13.48 29.40 18.31
CA LEU A 170 12.85 28.13 18.65
C LEU A 170 12.32 28.18 20.09
N PRO A 171 11.11 27.67 20.34
CA PRO A 171 10.54 27.66 21.68
C PRO A 171 11.43 26.92 22.69
N CYS A 172 11.90 27.63 23.72
CA CYS A 172 12.51 27.00 24.89
C CYS A 172 11.44 26.24 25.68
N ARG A 173 11.40 24.91 25.53
CA ARG A 173 10.56 24.06 26.37
C ARG A 173 11.28 23.81 27.70
N ALA A 174 10.98 24.64 28.70
CA ALA A 174 11.32 24.30 30.08
C ALA A 174 10.67 22.94 30.41
N ALA A 175 11.42 22.03 31.02
CA ALA A 175 10.83 20.86 31.65
C ALA A 175 9.71 21.36 32.56
N LEU A 176 8.52 20.77 32.45
CA LEU A 176 7.45 20.96 33.43
C LEU A 176 7.97 20.48 34.79
N THR A 177 8.69 21.34 35.50
CA THR A 177 8.97 21.15 36.91
C THR A 177 7.64 21.30 37.61
N ARG A 178 7.12 20.15 38.00
CA ARG A 178 6.05 19.96 38.96
C ARG A 178 6.41 20.75 40.24
N GLU A 179 5.98 21.99 40.32
CA GLU A 179 5.89 22.72 41.57
C GLU A 179 4.44 23.19 41.70
N GLU A 180 3.67 22.43 42.46
CA GLU A 180 2.74 22.94 43.48
C GLU A 180 2.51 21.78 44.47
N GLU A 181 3.55 21.51 45.28
CA GLU A 181 3.36 20.99 46.64
C GLU A 181 3.20 22.20 47.57
N GLY A 182 2.19 22.17 48.44
CA GLY A 182 2.23 22.82 49.76
C GLY A 182 1.76 24.27 49.82
N GLY A 183 0.48 24.46 50.11
CA GLY A 183 -0.03 25.68 50.74
C GLY A 183 -0.97 25.27 51.88
N ASP A 184 -0.51 25.46 53.11
CA ASP A 184 -1.23 25.27 54.39
C ASP A 184 -2.59 26.00 54.44
#